data_AF-A0A317YKC1-F1
#
_entry.id   AF-A0A317YKC1-F1
#
_cell.length_a   1.000
_cell.length_b   1.000
_cell.length_c   1.000
_cell.angle_alpha   90.00
_cell.angle_beta   90.00
_cell.angle_gamma   90.00
#
_symmetry.space_group_name_H-M   'P 1'
#
loop_
_entity.id
_entity.type
_entity.pdbx_description
1 polymer ?
#
loop_
_entity_poly.entity_id
_entity_poly.type
_entity_poly.pdbx_seq_one_letter_code
_entity_poly.pdbx_strand_id
1 'polypeptide(L)' 'KLEYGSPKLPYLKEAEILCYIDNIDARMNMFEKAYKKTDKGQFTDKIFGLENRRFYNPESLD' A
#
# COMPACT_ATOMS: atom_id res chain seq x y z
N LYS A 1 3.51 -18.71 -8.54
CA LYS A 1 2.07 -18.86 -8.82
C LYS A 1 1.42 -17.57 -8.32
N LEU A 2 0.85 -16.75 -9.21
CA LEU A 2 0.27 -15.44 -8.85
C LEU A 2 -1.06 -15.69 -8.13
N GLU A 3 -1.00 -15.84 -6.81
CA GLU A 3 -2.16 -16.09 -5.96
C GLU A 3 -2.69 -14.80 -5.37
N TYR A 4 -3.27 -13.92 -6.19
CA TYR A 4 -4.21 -12.91 -5.73
C TYR A 4 -5.27 -12.64 -6.82
N GLY A 5 -6.48 -13.14 -6.60
CA GLY A 5 -7.72 -12.50 -7.05
C GLY A 5 -8.19 -12.68 -8.49
N SER A 6 -7.35 -12.55 -9.52
CA SER A 6 -7.62 -12.95 -10.91
C SER A 6 -6.38 -12.69 -11.77
N PRO A 7 -5.63 -13.71 -12.22
CA PRO A 7 -4.30 -13.54 -12.80
C PRO A 7 -4.38 -13.27 -14.32
N LYS A 8 -5.34 -12.44 -14.74
CA LYS A 8 -5.36 -11.98 -16.13
C LYS A 8 -4.61 -10.66 -16.20
N LEU A 9 -3.48 -10.70 -16.89
CA LEU A 9 -2.74 -9.50 -17.21
C LEU A 9 -3.61 -8.56 -18.05
N PRO A 10 -3.49 -7.24 -17.87
CA PRO A 10 -4.22 -6.28 -18.69
C PRO A 10 -3.80 -6.41 -20.17
N TYR A 11 -4.78 -6.46 -21.07
CA TYR A 11 -4.55 -6.49 -22.52
C TYR A 11 -4.74 -5.11 -23.17
N LEU A 12 -5.29 -4.14 -22.43
CA LEU A 12 -5.57 -2.78 -22.89
C LEU A 12 -4.78 -1.78 -22.05
N LYS A 13 -4.30 -0.70 -22.68
CA LYS A 13 -3.57 0.38 -22.02
C LYS A 13 -4.33 0.98 -20.82
N GLU A 14 -5.65 1.13 -20.94
CA GLU A 14 -6.51 1.68 -19.88
C GLU A 14 -6.63 0.70 -18.71
N ALA A 15 -6.73 -0.60 -19.00
CA ALA A 15 -6.78 -1.64 -17.98
C ALA A 15 -5.46 -1.76 -17.21
N GLU A 16 -4.32 -1.49 -17.85
CA GLU A 16 -3.00 -1.43 -17.22
C GLU A 16 -2.93 -0.27 -16.20
N ILE A 17 -3.40 0.92 -16.59
CA ILE A 17 -3.50 2.08 -15.69
C ILE A 17 -4.44 1.77 -14.51
N LEU A 18 -5.60 1.20 -14.78
CA LEU A 18 -6.56 0.82 -13.74
C LEU A 18 -5.97 -0.18 -12.75
N CYS A 19 -5.20 -1.17 -13.24
CA CYS A 19 -4.51 -2.12 -12.38
C CYS A 19 -3.46 -1.45 -11.48
N TYR A 20 -2.72 -0.47 -11.99
CA TYR A 20 -1.81 0.31 -11.15
C TYR A 20 -2.55 1.11 -10.07
N ILE A 21 -3.68 1.73 -10.42
CA ILE A 21 -4.50 2.49 -9.46
C ILE A 21 -5.02 1.57 -8.36
N ASP A 22 -5.52 0.38 -8.71
CA ASP A 22 -6.00 -0.61 -7.74
C ASP A 22 -4.88 -1.05 -6.77
N ASN A 23 -3.68 -1.31 -7.29
CA ASN A 23 -2.52 -1.61 -6.45
C ASN A 23 -2.12 -0.45 -5.53
N ILE A 24 -2.22 0.79 -6.02
CA ILE A 24 -1.96 1.99 -5.22
C ILE A 24 -3.01 2.08 -4.10
N ASP A 25 -4.29 1.92 -4.40
CA ASP A 25 -5.37 1.96 -3.41
C ASP A 25 -5.19 0.91 -2.30
N ALA A 26 -4.86 -0.33 -2.68
CA ALA A 26 -4.57 -1.39 -1.73
C ALA A 26 -3.39 -1.02 -0.80
N ARG A 27 -2.33 -0.41 -1.34
CA ARG A 27 -1.19 0.07 -0.54
C ARG A 27 -1.58 1.22 0.38
N MET A 28 -2.37 2.18 -0.08
CA MET A 28 -2.87 3.31 0.73
C MET A 28 -3.70 2.82 1.91
N ASN A 29 -4.59 1.85 1.69
CA ASN A 29 -5.34 1.19 2.76
C ASN A 29 -4.43 0.52 3.81
N MET A 30 -3.29 -0.06 3.40
CA MET A 30 -2.31 -0.61 4.34
C MET A 30 -1.60 0.47 5.14
N PHE A 31 -1.22 1.58 4.49
CA PHE A 31 -0.63 2.74 5.18
C PHE A 31 -1.57 3.29 6.25
N GLU A 32 -2.83 3.52 5.93
CA GLU A 32 -3.80 4.05 6.90
C GLU A 32 -3.94 3.13 8.12
N LYS A 33 -4.03 1.82 7.92
CA LYS A 33 -4.12 0.85 9.01
C LYS A 33 -2.87 0.85 9.88
N ALA A 34 -1.69 1.00 9.28
CA ALA A 34 -0.43 1.03 10.01
C ALA A 34 -0.28 2.33 10.81
N TYR A 35 -0.59 3.48 10.21
CA TYR A 35 -0.52 4.78 10.89
C TYR A 35 -1.56 4.91 12.00
N LYS A 36 -2.75 4.31 11.87
CA LYS A 36 -3.74 4.26 12.96
C LYS A 36 -3.25 3.54 14.22
N LYS A 37 -2.26 2.63 14.08
CA LYS A 37 -1.68 1.85 15.19
C LYS A 37 -0.33 2.39 15.65
N THR A 38 0.19 3.41 14.99
CA THR A 38 1.52 3.96 15.25
C THR A 38 1.35 5.35 15.82
N ASP A 39 1.95 5.61 16.98
CA ASP A 39 1.91 6.95 17.56
C ASP A 39 2.56 7.98 16.63
N LYS A 40 2.12 9.22 16.76
CA LYS A 40 2.71 10.35 16.07
C LYS A 40 4.17 10.51 16.52
N GLY A 41 5.06 10.81 15.58
CA GLY A 41 6.50 10.89 15.80
C GLY A 41 7.23 9.54 15.83
N GLN A 42 6.54 8.42 15.56
CA GLN A 42 7.13 7.08 15.58
C GLN A 42 7.12 6.40 14.21
N PHE A 43 7.96 5.38 14.08
CA PHE A 43 7.94 4.49 12.92
C PHE A 43 6.93 3.36 13.13
N THR A 44 6.25 2.98 12.06
CA THR A 44 5.42 1.79 12.05
C THR A 44 6.25 0.53 12.27
N ASP A 45 5.59 -0.55 12.68
CA ASP A 45 6.13 -1.89 12.50
C ASP A 45 6.39 -2.21 11.02
N LYS A 46 7.10 -3.32 10.75
CA LYS A 46 7.30 -3.80 9.38
C LYS A 46 5.96 -4.22 8.79
N ILE A 47 5.59 -3.64 7.66
CA ILE A 47 4.32 -3.93 6.98
C ILE A 47 4.58 -4.94 5.86
N PHE A 48 4.09 -6.17 6.02
CA PHE A 48 4.36 -7.26 5.07
C PHE A 48 3.98 -6.92 3.62
N GLY A 49 2.79 -6.34 3.40
CA GLY A 49 2.34 -5.94 2.05
C GLY A 49 3.00 -4.68 1.49
N LEU A 50 3.87 -4.03 2.26
CA LEU A 50 4.69 -2.90 1.82
C LEU A 50 6.18 -3.25 1.92
N GLU A 51 6.52 -4.43 1.40
CA GLU A 51 7.91 -4.92 1.29
C GLU A 51 8.62 -5.02 2.65
N ASN A 52 7.87 -5.27 3.72
CA ASN A 52 8.38 -5.29 5.10
C ASN A 52 9.09 -3.99 5.52
N ARG A 53 8.76 -2.87 4.90
CA ARG A 53 9.29 -1.55 5.23
C ARG A 53 8.60 -0.97 6.47
N ARG A 54 9.32 -0.07 7.13
CA ARG A 54 8.79 0.79 8.19
C ARG A 54 8.60 2.20 7.63
N PHE A 55 7.55 2.87 8.07
CA PHE A 55 7.24 4.22 7.64
C PHE A 55 7.07 5.15 8.83
N TYR A 56 7.44 6.40 8.65
CA TYR A 56 7.35 7.40 9.72
C TYR A 56 5.94 8.00 9.75
N ASN A 57 5.32 8.07 10.93
CA ASN A 57 4.05 8.77 11.13
C ASN A 57 4.35 10.17 11.70
N PRO A 58 4.36 11.23 10.88
CA PRO A 58 4.78 12.55 11.33
C PRO A 58 3.77 13.18 12.30
N GLU A 59 4.30 13.96 13.25
CA GLU A 59 3.50 14.75 14.20
C GLU A 59 2.77 15.90 13.50
N SER A 60 3.46 16.60 12.59
CA SER A 60 2.92 17.63 11.73
C SER A 60 3.26 17.37 10.26
N LEU A 61 2.34 17.75 9.37
CA LEU A 61 2.58 17.85 7.94
C LEU A 61 3.03 19.28 7.66
N ASP A 62 4.23 19.65 8.13
CA ASP A 62 4.87 20.89 7.68
C ASP A 62 5.45 20.72 6.27
#